data_AF-A0A382TE22-F1
#
_entry.id   AF-A0A382TE22-F1
#
_cell.length_a   1.000
_cell.length_b   1.000
_cell.length_c   1.000
_cell.angle_alpha   90.00
_cell.angle_beta   90.00
_cell.angle_gamma   90.00
#
_symmetry.space_group_name_H-M   'P 1'
#
loop_
_entity.id
_entity.type
_entity.pdbx_description
1 polymer ?
#
loop_
_entity_poly.entity_id
_entity_poly.type
_entity_poly.pdbx_seq_one_letter_code
_entity_poly.pdbx_strand_id
1 'polypeptide(L)'
;MIEPATQHLENHLLAILEERNPFTTLDRLHKTGRYITAHFESLSLPVQQEKVLFEGTESVNVLGLKEGKSRPDEVFILAAHYDTVEGTPGADDNGSAVAALLEIARCLEPVPLDTSLLYAAFTLEEYGFIGSRHF
;
A
#
# COMPACT_ATOMS: atom_id res chain seq x y z
N MET A 1 -4.34 4.51 20.52
CA MET A 1 -3.55 3.91 19.43
C MET A 1 -2.95 2.64 19.98
N ILE A 2 -2.89 1.56 19.20
CA ILE A 2 -2.05 0.42 19.60
C ILE A 2 -0.61 0.80 19.28
N GLU A 3 0.32 0.55 20.18
CA GLU A 3 1.73 0.83 19.90
C GLU A 3 2.22 0.00 18.70
N PRO A 4 3.04 0.58 17.81
CA PRO A 4 3.65 -0.16 16.73
C PRO A 4 4.65 -1.18 17.28
N ALA A 5 4.69 -2.36 16.66
CA ALA A 5 5.64 -3.41 17.03
C ALA A 5 6.61 -3.68 15.89
N THR A 6 7.92 -3.63 16.17
CA THR A 6 8.97 -3.92 15.18
C THR A 6 8.80 -5.29 14.53
N GLN A 7 8.30 -6.30 15.27
CA GLN A 7 8.00 -7.61 14.73
C GLN A 7 6.95 -7.59 13.62
N HIS A 8 5.93 -6.74 13.71
CA HIS A 8 4.92 -6.62 12.65
C HIS A 8 5.49 -5.97 11.40
N LEU A 9 6.31 -4.93 11.57
CA LEU A 9 7.04 -4.30 10.47
C LEU A 9 7.93 -5.32 9.75
N GLU A 10 8.71 -6.11 10.49
CA GLU A 10 9.54 -7.18 9.94
C GLU A 10 8.71 -8.24 9.22
N ASN A 11 7.58 -8.66 9.79
CA ASN A 11 6.68 -9.64 9.16
C ASN A 11 6.10 -9.12 7.83
N HIS A 12 5.66 -7.86 7.79
CA HIS A 12 5.18 -7.23 6.57
C HIS A 12 6.29 -7.14 5.53
N LEU A 13 7.48 -6.69 5.92
CA LEU A 13 8.63 -6.58 5.02
C LEU A 13 8.99 -7.94 4.44
N LEU A 14 9.15 -8.97 5.26
CA LEU A 14 9.48 -10.33 4.82
C LEU A 14 8.40 -10.95 3.93
N ALA A 15 7.12 -10.62 4.14
CA ALA A 15 6.03 -11.12 3.32
C ALA A 15 6.05 -10.58 1.88
N ILE A 16 6.68 -9.43 1.66
CA ILE A 16 6.75 -8.78 0.34
C ILE A 16 8.18 -8.72 -0.23
N LEU A 17 9.18 -9.22 0.49
CA LEU A 17 10.61 -9.15 0.15
C LEU A 17 10.99 -10.05 -1.03
N GLU A 18 10.58 -9.63 -2.21
CA GLU A 18 10.85 -10.25 -3.50
C GLU A 18 10.81 -9.17 -4.59
N GLU A 19 11.30 -9.47 -5.79
CA GLU A 19 11.16 -8.57 -6.94
C GLU A 19 9.69 -8.45 -7.34
N ARG A 20 9.20 -7.20 -7.50
CA ARG A 20 7.81 -6.84 -7.79
C ARG A 20 7.78 -5.93 -9.02
N ASN A 21 8.46 -6.36 -10.07
CA ASN A 21 8.62 -5.60 -11.29
C ASN A 21 7.45 -5.88 -12.27
N PRO A 22 6.86 -4.85 -12.91
CA PRO A 22 5.71 -5.03 -13.78
C PRO A 22 5.98 -5.84 -15.05
N PHE A 23 7.24 -5.97 -15.50
CA PHE A 23 7.58 -6.64 -16.76
C PHE A 23 8.19 -8.02 -16.56
N THR A 24 9.02 -8.21 -15.53
CA THR A 24 9.73 -9.48 -15.29
C THR A 24 9.04 -10.38 -14.27
N THR A 25 8.29 -9.80 -13.33
CA THR A 25 7.73 -10.50 -12.17
C THR A 25 6.31 -10.01 -11.83
N LEU A 26 5.50 -9.80 -12.87
CA LEU A 26 4.13 -9.26 -12.77
C LEU A 26 3.25 -10.05 -11.79
N ASP A 27 3.41 -11.37 -11.73
CA ASP A 27 2.69 -12.24 -10.80
C ASP A 27 2.99 -11.91 -9.33
N ARG A 28 4.24 -11.55 -9.02
CA ARG A 28 4.70 -11.12 -7.70
C ARG A 28 4.22 -9.72 -7.37
N LEU A 29 4.24 -8.79 -8.33
CA LEU A 29 3.63 -7.47 -8.18
C LEU A 29 2.14 -7.60 -7.82
N HIS A 30 1.39 -8.46 -8.52
CA HIS A 30 -0.01 -8.72 -8.19
C HIS A 30 -0.19 -9.40 -6.83
N LYS A 31 0.72 -10.32 -6.47
CA LYS A 31 0.70 -10.99 -5.16
C LYS A 31 0.86 -9.96 -4.04
N THR A 32 1.76 -9.00 -4.17
CA THR A 32 1.93 -7.92 -3.20
C THR A 32 0.71 -7.01 -3.13
N GLY A 33 0.12 -6.63 -4.27
CA GLY A 33 -1.15 -5.86 -4.27
C GLY A 33 -2.28 -6.59 -3.54
N ARG A 34 -2.42 -7.91 -3.74
CA ARG A 34 -3.39 -8.74 -3.00
C ARG A 34 -3.08 -8.82 -1.51
N TYR A 35 -1.81 -8.92 -1.13
CA TYR A 35 -1.40 -8.94 0.27
C TYR A 35 -1.80 -7.64 1.00
N ILE A 36 -1.53 -6.48 0.39
CA ILE A 36 -1.91 -5.17 0.92
C ILE A 36 -3.43 -5.04 1.03
N THR A 37 -4.15 -5.45 -0.03
CA THR A 37 -5.62 -5.47 -0.05
C THR A 37 -6.19 -6.28 1.11
N ALA A 38 -5.72 -7.53 1.26
CA ALA A 38 -6.20 -8.43 2.31
C ALA A 38 -5.90 -7.88 3.71
N HIS A 39 -4.77 -7.20 3.90
CA HIS A 39 -4.45 -6.55 5.17
C HIS A 39 -5.44 -5.42 5.48
N PHE A 40 -5.70 -4.51 4.54
CA PHE A 40 -6.69 -3.44 4.74
C PHE A 40 -8.10 -4.00 4.98
N GLU A 41 -8.52 -5.02 4.24
CA GLU A 41 -9.81 -5.70 4.45
C GLU A 41 -9.88 -6.36 5.84
N SER A 42 -8.79 -6.94 6.34
CA SER A 42 -8.74 -7.54 7.68
C SER A 42 -8.95 -6.51 8.80
N LEU A 43 -8.66 -5.24 8.52
CA LEU A 43 -8.92 -4.10 9.40
C LEU A 43 -10.32 -3.49 9.18
N SER A 44 -11.18 -4.14 8.40
CA SER A 44 -12.53 -3.68 8.03
C SER A 44 -12.55 -2.30 7.34
N LEU A 45 -11.44 -1.90 6.71
CA LEU A 45 -11.39 -0.68 5.91
C LEU A 45 -12.13 -0.94 4.59
N PRO A 46 -12.98 -0.02 4.09
CA PRO A 46 -13.37 0.00 2.70
C PRO A 46 -12.12 0.08 1.81
N VAL A 47 -11.98 -0.88 0.89
CA VAL A 47 -10.85 -0.96 -0.04
C VAL A 47 -11.33 -0.68 -1.46
N GLN A 48 -10.64 0.22 -2.15
CA GLN A 48 -10.77 0.47 -3.58
C GLN A 48 -9.48 0.05 -4.28
N GLN A 49 -9.61 -0.64 -5.40
CA GLN A 49 -8.50 -0.92 -6.31
C GLN A 49 -8.69 -0.14 -7.60
N GLU A 50 -7.68 0.63 -7.99
CA GLU A 50 -7.68 1.37 -9.26
C GLU A 50 -6.79 0.66 -10.25
N LYS A 51 -7.36 0.22 -11.37
CA LYS A 51 -6.64 -0.49 -12.41
C LYS A 51 -5.77 0.48 -13.21
N VAL A 52 -4.46 0.21 -13.25
CA VAL A 52 -3.47 1.01 -13.98
C VAL A 52 -2.88 0.17 -15.12
N LEU A 53 -3.07 0.63 -16.35
CA LEU A 53 -2.51 0.01 -17.56
C LEU A 53 -1.22 0.73 -17.95
N PHE A 54 -0.14 -0.02 -18.16
CA PHE A 54 1.14 0.54 -18.58
C PHE A 54 1.92 -0.43 -19.48
N GLU A 55 2.24 0.02 -20.69
CA GLU A 55 3.07 -0.71 -21.67
C GLU A 55 2.69 -2.20 -21.85
N GLY A 56 1.39 -2.49 -21.90
CA GLY A 56 0.87 -3.86 -22.09
C GLY A 56 0.77 -4.68 -20.80
N THR A 57 1.14 -4.11 -19.66
CA THR A 57 0.94 -4.69 -18.32
C THR A 57 -0.24 -4.02 -17.61
N GLU A 58 -0.80 -4.70 -16.63
CA GLU A 58 -1.89 -4.21 -15.78
C GLU A 58 -1.50 -4.42 -14.32
N SER A 59 -1.66 -3.42 -13.47
CA SER A 59 -1.48 -3.49 -12.02
C SER A 59 -2.51 -2.60 -11.33
N VAL A 60 -2.46 -2.44 -10.00
CA VAL A 60 -3.48 -1.67 -9.27
C VAL A 60 -2.88 -0.71 -8.24
N ASN A 61 -3.44 0.49 -8.10
CA ASN A 61 -3.33 1.20 -6.82
C ASN A 61 -4.26 0.51 -5.82
N VAL A 62 -3.83 0.38 -4.57
CA VAL A 62 -4.65 -0.18 -3.48
C VAL A 62 -4.90 0.90 -2.44
N LEU A 63 -6.17 1.25 -2.23
CA LEU A 63 -6.60 2.36 -1.39
C LEU A 63 -7.47 1.84 -0.24
N GLY A 64 -7.04 2.05 1.00
CA GLY A 64 -7.82 1.74 2.21
C GLY A 64 -8.29 3.02 2.91
N LEU A 65 -9.60 3.19 3.10
CA LEU A 65 -10.15 4.41 3.72
C LEU A 65 -10.51 4.18 5.19
N LYS A 66 -9.99 5.03 6.09
CA LYS A 66 -10.55 5.21 7.42
C LYS A 66 -11.35 6.50 7.46
N GLU A 67 -12.66 6.39 7.55
CA GLU A 67 -13.56 7.54 7.56
C GLU A 67 -13.44 8.36 8.86
N GLY A 68 -13.33 9.68 8.71
CA GLY A 68 -13.34 10.64 9.81
C GLY A 68 -14.74 10.87 10.38
N LYS A 69 -14.84 11.19 11.67
CA LYS A 69 -16.14 11.37 12.34
C LYS A 69 -16.76 12.75 12.13
N SER A 70 -15.95 13.80 12.08
CA SER A 70 -16.44 15.18 12.13
C SER A 70 -16.30 15.90 10.79
N ARG A 71 -15.27 15.56 10.02
CA ARG A 71 -14.94 16.16 8.73
C ARG A 71 -14.53 15.04 7.75
N PRO A 72 -15.47 14.14 7.38
CA PRO A 72 -15.15 12.98 6.53
C PRO A 72 -14.66 13.37 5.13
N ASP A 73 -15.05 14.56 4.64
CA ASP A 73 -14.63 15.10 3.34
C ASP A 73 -13.21 15.69 3.35
N GLU A 74 -12.62 15.92 4.53
CA GLU A 74 -11.21 16.29 4.67
C GLU A 74 -10.38 15.02 4.75
N VAL A 75 -9.52 14.80 3.76
CA VAL A 75 -8.74 13.57 3.62
C VAL A 75 -7.26 13.87 3.75
N PHE A 76 -6.61 13.22 4.71
CA PHE A 76 -5.15 13.07 4.71
C PHE A 76 -4.77 11.78 3.97
N ILE A 77 -3.70 11.82 3.19
CA ILE A 77 -3.21 10.66 2.44
C ILE A 77 -1.86 10.27 3.02
N LEU A 78 -1.73 9.00 3.41
CA LEU A 78 -0.47 8.36 3.75
C LEU A 78 -0.16 7.33 2.67
N ALA A 79 1.00 7.45 2.02
CA ALA A 79 1.29 6.67 0.83
C ALA A 79 2.67 6.00 0.84
N ALA A 80 2.74 4.87 0.12
CA ALA A 80 3.98 4.18 -0.25
C ALA A 80 3.79 3.56 -1.64
N HIS A 81 4.85 3.34 -2.40
CA HIS A 81 4.75 2.48 -3.59
C HIS A 81 5.24 1.08 -3.29
N TYR A 82 4.75 0.10 -4.06
CA TYR A 82 5.03 -1.31 -3.79
C TYR A 82 5.63 -2.06 -4.98
N ASP A 83 5.83 -1.43 -6.13
CA ASP A 83 6.64 -1.99 -7.22
C ASP A 83 8.14 -1.89 -6.93
N THR A 84 8.96 -2.51 -7.79
CA THR A 84 10.43 -2.46 -7.70
C THR A 84 11.07 -2.31 -9.07
N VAL A 85 12.30 -1.81 -9.07
CA VAL A 85 13.23 -2.01 -10.19
C VAL A 85 13.55 -3.50 -10.38
N GLU A 86 13.79 -3.89 -11.65
CA GLU A 86 14.20 -5.23 -12.06
C GLU A 86 15.43 -5.73 -11.28
N GLY A 87 15.41 -7.00 -10.89
CA GLY A 87 16.52 -7.66 -10.19
C GLY A 87 16.73 -7.24 -8.73
N THR A 88 15.83 -6.43 -8.16
CA THR A 88 15.94 -5.97 -6.76
C THR A 88 14.84 -6.59 -5.88
N PRO A 89 15.13 -6.88 -4.59
CA PRO A 89 14.10 -7.32 -3.64
C PRO A 89 13.23 -6.17 -3.11
N GLY A 90 13.61 -4.91 -3.38
CA GLY A 90 12.93 -3.69 -2.95
C GLY A 90 12.63 -3.62 -1.45
N ALA A 91 13.62 -3.93 -0.61
CA ALA A 91 13.46 -3.98 0.85
C ALA A 91 13.29 -2.58 1.46
N ASP A 92 14.27 -1.72 1.20
CA ASP A 92 14.25 -0.33 1.68
C ASP A 92 13.39 0.52 0.75
N ASP A 93 13.64 0.40 -0.55
CA ASP A 93 12.92 1.06 -1.66
C ASP A 93 11.97 0.07 -2.36
N ASN A 94 10.68 0.04 -2.03
CA ASN A 94 10.04 0.77 -0.94
C ASN A 94 9.24 -0.12 0.02
N GLY A 95 9.68 -1.37 0.18
CA GLY A 95 9.06 -2.35 1.05
C GLY A 95 8.98 -1.90 2.52
N SER A 96 9.95 -1.11 2.97
CA SER A 96 10.01 -0.58 4.34
C SER A 96 8.85 0.39 4.63
N ALA A 97 8.53 1.29 3.68
CA ALA A 97 7.41 2.21 3.82
C ALA A 97 6.07 1.50 3.64
N VAL A 98 5.99 0.47 2.78
CA VAL A 98 4.80 -0.39 2.71
C VAL A 98 4.56 -1.08 4.06
N ALA A 99 5.59 -1.64 4.69
CA ALA A 99 5.47 -2.23 6.01
C ALA A 99 4.99 -1.22 7.07
N ALA A 100 5.54 0.01 7.05
CA ALA A 100 5.10 1.09 7.92
C ALA A 100 3.64 1.50 7.66
N LEU A 101 3.22 1.61 6.40
CA LEU A 101 1.84 1.93 6.00
C LEU A 101 0.85 0.92 6.58
N LEU A 102 1.14 -0.38 6.45
CA LEU A 102 0.30 -1.47 6.96
C LEU A 102 0.22 -1.47 8.49
N GLU A 103 1.34 -1.24 9.18
CA GLU A 103 1.37 -1.19 10.65
C GLU A 103 0.68 0.06 11.19
N ILE A 104 0.84 1.22 10.55
CA ILE A 104 0.12 2.45 10.93
C ILE A 104 -1.39 2.24 10.78
N ALA A 105 -1.85 1.62 9.68
CA ALA A 105 -3.26 1.29 9.49
C ALA A 105 -3.80 0.44 10.65
N ARG A 106 -3.04 -0.57 11.09
CA ARG A 106 -3.40 -1.41 12.25
C ARG A 106 -3.41 -0.63 13.56
N CYS A 107 -2.42 0.23 13.79
CA CYS A 107 -2.27 0.99 15.03
C CYS A 107 -3.37 2.05 15.22
N LEU A 108 -3.83 2.63 14.10
CA LEU A 108 -4.86 3.65 14.05
C LEU A 108 -6.29 3.10 13.93
N GLU A 109 -6.47 1.82 13.59
CA GLU A 109 -7.79 1.19 13.50
C GLU A 109 -8.70 1.50 14.71
N PRO A 110 -8.27 1.31 15.97
CA PRO A 110 -9.14 1.55 17.13
C PRO A 110 -9.24 3.04 17.52
N VAL A 111 -8.56 3.94 16.82
CA VAL A 111 -8.50 5.36 17.15
C VAL A 111 -9.53 6.12 16.31
N PRO A 112 -10.52 6.79 16.93
CA PRO A 112 -11.38 7.73 16.22
C PRO A 112 -10.58 8.91 15.69
N LEU A 113 -10.77 9.25 14.42
CA LEU A 113 -10.17 10.43 13.79
C LEU A 113 -11.28 11.44 13.44
N ASP A 114 -10.95 12.73 13.47
CA ASP A 114 -11.89 13.78 13.05
C ASP A 114 -11.99 13.86 11.53
N THR A 115 -10.86 13.74 10.85
CA THR A 115 -10.70 13.75 9.38
C THR A 115 -10.47 12.34 8.87
N SER A 116 -10.81 12.11 7.61
CA SER A 116 -10.53 10.84 6.95
C SER A 116 -9.03 10.65 6.72
N LEU A 117 -8.59 9.40 6.77
CA LEU A 117 -7.23 8.99 6.43
C LEU A 117 -7.29 7.92 5.34
N LEU A 118 -6.71 8.23 4.19
CA LEU A 118 -6.56 7.32 3.07
C LEU A 118 -5.16 6.72 3.09
N TYR A 119 -5.09 5.40 3.23
CA TYR A 119 -3.85 4.63 3.05
C TYR A 119 -3.74 4.25 1.57
N ALA A 120 -2.72 4.75 0.88
CA ALA A 120 -2.54 4.54 -0.55
C ALA A 120 -1.25 3.76 -0.85
N ALA A 121 -1.39 2.55 -1.39
CA ALA A 121 -0.28 1.79 -1.94
C ALA A 121 -0.28 1.92 -3.47
N PHE A 122 0.66 2.71 -4.00
CA PHE A 122 0.75 2.99 -5.43
C PHE A 122 1.59 1.95 -6.18
N THR A 123 1.18 1.64 -7.40
CA THR A 123 1.96 0.81 -8.32
C THR A 123 2.73 1.68 -9.31
N LEU A 124 3.74 1.11 -9.99
CA LEU A 124 4.45 1.74 -11.10
C LEU A 124 5.09 3.10 -10.76
N GLU A 125 5.63 3.26 -9.56
CA GLU A 125 6.39 4.46 -9.17
C GLU A 125 7.71 4.54 -9.94
N GLU A 126 8.40 3.40 -10.03
CA GLU A 126 9.74 3.25 -10.60
C GLU A 126 9.78 3.57 -12.11
N TYR A 127 8.59 3.62 -12.71
CA TYR A 127 8.35 3.91 -14.12
C TYR A 127 7.81 5.33 -14.37
N GLY A 128 8.00 6.22 -13.40
CA GLY A 128 7.67 7.64 -13.52
C GLY A 128 6.36 8.02 -12.85
N PHE A 129 6.12 7.51 -11.64
CA PHE A 129 5.00 7.86 -10.76
C PHE A 129 3.62 7.54 -11.38
N ILE A 130 3.55 6.48 -12.19
CA ILE A 130 2.39 6.24 -13.05
C ILE A 130 1.14 5.94 -12.22
N GLY A 131 1.24 5.11 -11.18
CA GLY A 131 0.11 4.83 -10.30
C GLY A 131 -0.37 6.07 -9.57
N SER A 132 0.53 6.85 -8.97
CA SER A 132 0.14 8.07 -8.24
C SER A 132 -0.33 9.22 -9.14
N ARG A 133 0.00 9.22 -10.44
CA ARG A 133 -0.54 10.17 -11.43
C ARG A 133 -1.91 9.76 -11.98
N HIS A 134 -2.23 8.47 -11.87
CA HIS A 134 -3.54 7.94 -12.24
C HIS A 134 -4.61 8.27 -11.20
N PHE A 135 -4.21 8.27 -9.92
CA PHE A 135 -4.98 8.72 -8.77
C PHE A 135 -5.25 10.23 -8.82
#